data_AF-A0A7Y7PS62-F1
#
_entry.id   AF-A0A7Y7PS62-F1
#
_cell.length_a   1.000
_cell.length_b   1.000
_cell.length_c   1.000
_cell.angle_alpha   90.00
_cell.angle_beta   90.00
_cell.angle_gamma   90.00
#
_symmetry.space_group_name_H-M   'P 1'
#
loop_
_entity.id
_entity.type
_entity.pdbx_description
1 polymer ?
#
loop_
_entity_poly.entity_id
_entity_poly.type
_entity_poly.pdbx_seq_one_letter_code
_entity_poly.pdbx_strand_id
1 'polypeptide(L)' 'MASKQVVGWQVGAKMPQQLVTSALQRAFWSQLPALGLLVHSDRGGQYCGKAYRQLLHDHQALRSQSSRGDCDDNA' A
#
# COMPACT_ATOMS: atom_id res chain seq x y z
N MET A 1 9.92 3.17 -17.02
CA MET A 1 9.45 4.49 -16.55
C MET A 1 8.37 4.25 -15.51
N ALA A 2 8.52 4.75 -14.29
CA ALA A 2 7.43 4.76 -13.31
C ALA A 2 6.58 6.01 -13.55
N SER A 3 5.26 5.86 -13.74
CA SER A 3 4.35 7.01 -13.82
C SER A 3 4.03 7.48 -12.40
N LYS A 4 3.97 8.81 -12.18
CA LYS A 4 3.57 9.39 -10.88
C LYS A 4 2.05 9.46 -10.71
N GLN A 5 1.34 8.48 -11.25
CA GLN A 5 -0.13 8.50 -11.28
C GLN A 5 -0.69 8.03 -9.93
N VAL A 6 -1.68 8.76 -9.42
CA VAL A 6 -2.46 8.31 -8.27
C VAL A 6 -3.51 7.32 -8.76
N VAL A 7 -3.43 6.07 -8.30
CA VAL A 7 -4.24 4.94 -8.79
C VAL A 7 -5.33 4.49 -7.82
N GLY A 8 -5.29 4.98 -6.58
CA GLY A 8 -6.28 4.69 -5.56
C GLY A 8 -6.11 5.62 -4.38
N TRP A 9 -7.22 6.15 -3.87
CA TRP A 9 -7.25 6.98 -2.67
C TRP A 9 -8.53 6.74 -1.87
N GLN A 10 -8.45 7.03 -0.58
CA GLN A 10 -9.58 7.04 0.34
C GLN A 10 -9.30 8.07 1.43
N VAL A 11 -10.33 8.83 1.82
CA VAL A 11 -10.21 9.91 2.80
C VAL A 11 -11.18 9.65 3.95
N GLY A 12 -10.76 9.95 5.18
CA GLY A 12 -11.60 9.85 6.37
C GLY A 12 -11.07 10.74 7.49
N ALA A 13 -11.91 11.02 8.49
CA ALA A 13 -11.58 11.90 9.61
C ALA A 13 -10.57 11.30 10.61
N LYS A 14 -10.32 9.99 10.52
CA LYS A 14 -9.34 9.25 11.33
C LYS A 14 -8.55 8.35 10.38
N MET A 15 -7.42 7.80 10.83
CA MET A 15 -6.56 6.89 10.05
C MET A 15 -6.70 5.41 10.48
N PRO A 16 -7.87 4.75 10.31
CA PRO A 16 -7.98 3.31 10.53
C PRO A 16 -7.35 2.53 9.38
N GLN A 17 -6.93 1.30 9.65
CA GLN A 17 -6.43 0.35 8.65
C GLN A 17 -7.36 0.20 7.43
N GLN A 18 -8.67 0.36 7.62
CA GLN A 18 -9.65 0.27 6.53
C GLN A 18 -9.42 1.29 5.41
N LEU A 19 -8.99 2.51 5.73
CA LEU A 19 -8.71 3.53 4.70
C LEU A 19 -7.59 3.05 3.77
N VAL A 20 -6.51 2.51 4.35
CA VAL A 20 -5.36 2.00 3.61
C VAL A 20 -5.77 0.81 2.75
N THR A 21 -6.50 -0.16 3.31
CA THR A 21 -6.92 -1.33 2.54
C THR A 21 -7.87 -0.98 1.41
N SER A 22 -8.79 -0.02 1.61
CA SER A 22 -9.70 0.43 0.55
C SER A 22 -8.98 1.18 -0.57
N ALA A 23 -8.02 2.05 -0.23
CA ALA A 23 -7.21 2.74 -1.22
C ALA A 23 -6.37 1.76 -2.05
N LEU A 24 -5.73 0.78 -1.39
CA LEU A 24 -4.92 -0.24 -2.04
C LEU A 24 -5.75 -1.16 -2.94
N GLN A 25 -6.95 -1.55 -2.50
CA GLN A 25 -7.87 -2.34 -3.32
C GLN A 25 -8.29 -1.59 -4.60
N ARG A 26 -8.57 -0.28 -4.49
CA ARG A 26 -8.86 0.56 -5.66
C ARG A 26 -7.68 0.67 -6.61
N ALA A 27 -6.45 0.72 -6.08
CA ALA A 27 -5.23 0.72 -6.88
C ALA A 27 -5.10 -0.57 -7.71
N PHE A 28 -5.32 -1.74 -7.08
CA PHE A 28 -5.28 -3.03 -7.78
C PHE A 28 -6.38 -3.21 -8.83
N TRP A 29 -7.53 -2.55 -8.67
CA TRP A 29 -8.58 -2.55 -9.70
C TRP A 29 -8.29 -1.59 -10.84
N SER A 30 -7.64 -0.45 -10.55
CA SER A 30 -7.34 0.58 -11.54
C SER A 30 -6.17 0.21 -12.44
N GLN A 31 -5.24 -0.60 -11.94
CA GLN A 31 -4.12 -1.14 -12.71
C GLN A 31 -4.02 -2.63 -12.40
N LEU A 32 -4.09 -3.49 -13.42
CA LEU A 32 -3.82 -4.91 -13.24
C LEU A 32 -2.38 -5.05 -12.73
N PRO A 33 -2.17 -5.51 -11.49
CA PRO A 33 -0.82 -5.62 -10.95
C PRO A 33 -0.08 -6.72 -11.70
N ALA A 34 1.09 -6.39 -12.23
CA ALA A 34 2.02 -7.40 -12.74
C ALA A 34 2.48 -8.30 -11.58
N LEU A 35 2.74 -9.58 -11.86
CA LEU A 35 3.33 -10.49 -10.88
C LEU A 35 4.61 -9.87 -10.29
N GLY A 36 4.71 -9.83 -8.96
CA GLY A 36 5.85 -9.25 -8.26
C GLY A 36 5.79 -7.73 -8.05
N LEU A 37 4.60 -7.12 -8.16
CA LEU A 37 4.39 -5.71 -7.83
C LEU A 37 4.91 -5.40 -6.41
N LEU A 38 5.84 -4.45 -6.32
CA LEU A 38 6.40 -4.00 -5.06
C LEU A 38 5.58 -2.83 -4.50
N VAL A 39 4.97 -3.05 -3.33
CA VAL A 39 4.24 -2.04 -2.57
C VAL A 39 5.15 -1.52 -1.47
N HIS A 40 5.61 -0.28 -1.64
CA HIS A 40 6.36 0.43 -0.61
C HIS A 40 5.39 1.11 0.36
N SER A 41 5.56 0.89 1.66
CA SER A 41 4.77 1.53 2.72
C SER A 41 5.65 1.82 3.93
N ASP A 42 5.38 2.91 4.65
CA ASP A 42 6.01 3.17 5.94
C ASP A 42 5.60 2.13 7.00
N ARG A 43 6.33 2.09 8.12
CA ARG A 43 6.08 1.14 9.23
C ARG A 43 4.89 1.51 10.14
N GLY A 44 3.99 2.37 9.71
CA GLY A 44 2.78 2.71 10.47
C GLY A 44 1.94 1.47 10.84
N GLY A 45 1.33 1.49 12.04
CA GLY A 45 0.52 0.37 12.54
C GLY A 45 -0.63 -0.04 11.60
N GLN A 46 -1.13 0.92 10.82
CA GLN A 46 -2.14 0.72 9.79
C GLN A 46 -1.68 -0.16 8.61
N TYR A 47 -0.37 -0.27 8.34
CA TYR A 47 0.21 -1.15 7.31
C TYR A 47 0.66 -2.51 7.88
N CYS A 48 0.64 -2.68 9.20
CA CYS A 48 1.03 -3.91 9.88
C CYS A 48 -0.16 -4.86 10.13
N GLY A 49 -1.38 -4.42 9.82
CA GLY A 49 -2.60 -5.16 10.05
C GLY A 49 -2.78 -6.43 9.22
N LYS A 50 -3.53 -7.40 9.75
CA LYS A 50 -3.80 -8.69 9.08
C LYS A 50 -4.48 -8.51 7.71
N ALA A 51 -5.48 -7.64 7.61
CA ALA A 51 -6.21 -7.44 6.36
C ALA A 51 -5.33 -6.79 5.27
N TYR A 52 -4.40 -5.91 5.64
CA TYR A 52 -3.44 -5.33 4.69
C TYR A 52 -2.50 -6.40 4.13
N ARG A 53 -1.95 -7.26 5.00
CA ARG A 53 -1.09 -8.37 4.57
C ARG A 53 -1.83 -9.39 3.69
N GLN A 54 -3.08 -9.69 4.04
CA GLN A 54 -3.91 -10.60 3.23
C GLN A 54 -4.15 -10.04 1.84
N LEU A 55 -4.50 -8.75 1.74
CA LEU A 55 -4.72 -8.09 0.46
C LEU A 55 -3.48 -8.12 -0.44
N LEU A 56 -2.28 -7.90 0.13
CA LEU A 56 -1.03 -8.02 -0.64
C LEU A 56 -0.79 -9.46 -1.13
N HIS A 57 -1.05 -10.45 -0.27
CA HIS A 57 -0.89 -11.86 -0.62
C HIS A 57 -1.83 -12.28 -1.76
N ASP A 58 -3.11 -11.88 -1.68
CA ASP A 58 -4.13 -12.23 -2.67
C ASP A 58 -3.81 -11.66 -4.06
N HIS A 59 -3.12 -10.52 -4.10
CA HIS A 59 -2.66 -9.87 -5.33
C HIS A 59 -1.20 -10.18 -5.69
N GLN A 60 -0.55 -11.13 -5.01
CA GLN A 60 0.86 -11.51 -5.24
C GLN A 60 1.84 -10.32 -5.21
N ALA A 61 1.51 -9.32 -4.39
CA ALA A 61 2.30 -8.12 -4.22
C ALA A 61 3.33 -8.30 -3.10
N LEU A 62 4.55 -7.86 -3.35
CA LEU A 62 5.64 -7.86 -2.40
C LEU A 62 5.61 -6.59 -1.57
N ARG A 63 5.78 -6.72 -0.26
CA ARG A 63 5.83 -5.57 0.65
C ARG A 63 7.27 -5.11 0.82
N SER A 64 7.54 -3.85 0.53
CA SER A 64 8.76 -3.16 0.96
C SER A 64 8.39 -2.15 2.04
N GLN A 65 9.20 -2.08 3.10
CA GLN A 65 8.99 -1.13 4.20
C GLN A 65 10.29 -0.42 4.53
N SER A 66 10.22 0.88 4.74
CA SER A 66 11.36 1.70 5.19
C SER A 66 11.96 1.17 6.51
N SER A 67 13.26 1.39 6.70
CA SER A 67 13.98 1.08 7.94
C SER A 67 13.43 1.88 9.13
N ARG A 68 13.64 1.39 10.35
CA ARG A 68 13.22 2.10 11.56
C ARG A 68 14.12 3.35 11.70
N GLY A 69 13.57 4.53 11.43
CA GLY A 69 14.27 5.81 11.60
C GLY A 69 14.51 6.61 10.33
N ASP A 70 14.24 6.04 9.15
CA ASP A 70 14.43 6.73 7.87
C ASP A 70 13.07 7.20 7.32
N CYS A 71 12.74 8.46 7.59
CA CYS A 71 11.58 9.15 7.00
C CYS A 71 11.81 9.59 5.55
N ASP A 72 13.05 9.46 5.05
CA ASP A 72 13.47 9.91 3.72
C ASP A 72 13.21 8.88 2.61
N ASP A 73 12.79 7.64 2.95
CA ASP A 73 12.53 6.56 1.97
C ASP A 73 11.13 6.62 1.34
N ASN A 74 10.30 7.59 1.74
CA ASN A 74 8.98 7.80 1.17
C ASN A 74 9.07 8.65 -0.12
N ALA A 75 9.62 8.14 -1.23
CA ALA A 75 9.64 8.84 -2.52
C ALA A 75 9.62 7.93 -3.75
#